data_AF-A0A958C0N2-F1
#
_entry.id   AF-A0A958C0N2-F1
#
_cell.length_a   1.000
_cell.length_b   1.000
_cell.length_c   1.000
_cell.angle_alpha   90.00
_cell.angle_beta   90.00
_cell.angle_gamma   90.00
#
_symmetry.space_group_name_H-M   'P 1'
#
loop_
_entity.id
_entity.type
_entity.pdbx_description
1 polymer ?
#
loop_
_entity_poly.entity_id
_entity_poly.type
_entity_poly.pdbx_seq_one_letter_code
_entity_poly.pdbx_strand_id
1 'polypeptide(L)'
;MFSLRPHKLLISVVIIFLSSVLLTSCGQSAGRTPTPEPTLEPRMPAATPVKTDESWLVLSNLPEDATQIEKGAEIWRLVCQDCHGDEGQGLTEDWIAKWAPADQNCWQAKCHAANHPPEGFVLPRYVPPLVG
;
A
#
# COMPACT_ATOMS: atom_id res chain seq x y z
N MET A 1 -30.75 -23.28 61.62
CA MET A 1 -32.03 -23.07 60.89
C MET A 1 -32.35 -21.58 60.95
N PHE A 2 -32.03 -20.81 59.91
CA PHE A 2 -32.30 -19.36 59.88
C PHE A 2 -33.73 -19.12 59.36
N SER A 3 -34.64 -18.76 60.27
CA SER A 3 -36.02 -18.37 59.93
C SER A 3 -36.02 -16.93 59.40
N LEU A 4 -36.08 -16.78 58.08
CA LEU A 4 -36.23 -15.47 57.43
C LEU A 4 -37.69 -15.03 57.55
N ARG A 5 -37.91 -13.88 58.19
CA ARG A 5 -39.24 -13.28 58.36
C ARG A 5 -39.86 -12.99 56.98
N PRO A 6 -41.17 -13.24 56.77
CA PRO A 6 -41.83 -13.21 55.46
C PRO A 6 -41.69 -11.84 54.75
N HIS A 7 -41.57 -10.76 55.52
CA HIS A 7 -41.40 -9.42 54.99
C HIS A 7 -40.02 -9.20 54.32
N LYS A 8 -38.97 -9.88 54.79
CA LYS A 8 -37.63 -9.82 54.17
C LYS A 8 -37.59 -10.60 52.85
N LEU A 9 -38.39 -11.66 52.72
CA LEU A 9 -38.50 -12.44 51.49
C LEU A 9 -39.20 -11.64 50.38
N LEU A 10 -40.31 -10.95 50.73
CA LEU A 10 -41.05 -10.09 49.81
C LEU A 10 -40.21 -8.94 49.26
N ILE A 11 -39.46 -8.25 50.14
CA ILE A 11 -38.57 -7.15 49.73
C ILE A 11 -37.48 -7.67 48.78
N SER A 12 -36.90 -8.84 49.08
CA SER A 12 -35.86 -9.42 48.22
C SER A 12 -36.39 -9.82 46.84
N VAL A 13 -37.60 -10.38 46.76
CA VAL A 13 -38.23 -10.74 45.47
C VAL A 13 -38.55 -9.50 44.64
N VAL A 14 -39.07 -8.43 45.26
CA VAL A 14 -39.36 -7.16 44.57
C VAL A 14 -38.08 -6.51 44.04
N ILE A 15 -36.99 -6.50 44.81
CA ILE A 15 -35.70 -5.96 44.37
C ILE A 15 -35.14 -6.77 43.19
N ILE A 16 -35.22 -8.10 43.23
CA ILE A 16 -34.75 -8.97 42.13
C ILE A 16 -35.58 -8.73 40.86
N PHE A 17 -36.90 -8.58 40.99
CA PHE A 17 -37.78 -8.28 39.86
C PHE A 17 -37.50 -6.89 39.26
N LEU A 18 -37.33 -5.85 40.09
CA LEU A 18 -37.00 -4.50 39.62
C LEU A 18 -35.64 -4.45 38.90
N SER A 19 -34.66 -5.18 39.42
CA SER A 19 -33.31 -5.28 38.84
C SER A 19 -33.36 -5.93 37.45
N SER A 20 -34.20 -6.96 37.28
CA SER A 20 -34.35 -7.69 36.02
C SER A 20 -35.01 -6.82 34.93
N VAL A 21 -35.92 -5.91 35.30
CA VAL A 21 -36.58 -4.99 34.35
C VAL A 21 -35.62 -3.92 33.83
N LEU A 22 -34.66 -3.46 34.64
CA LEU A 22 -33.68 -2.43 34.24
C LEU A 22 -32.61 -2.94 33.27
N LEU A 23 -32.36 -4.25 33.20
CA LEU A 23 -31.35 -4.85 32.31
C LEU A 23 -31.85 -5.16 30.89
N THR A 24 -33.13 -4.92 30.57
CA THR A 24 -33.72 -5.30 29.26
C THR A 24 -33.84 -4.11 28.28
N SER A 25 -33.24 -2.95 28.58
CA SER A 25 -33.38 -1.72 27.78
C SER A 25 -32.12 -1.31 26.99
N CYS A 26 -31.37 -2.28 26.44
CA CYS A 26 -30.37 -2.03 25.40
C CYS A 26 -30.49 -3.13 24.34
N GLY A 27 -31.27 -2.91 23.28
CA GLY A 27 -31.33 -3.95 22.24
C GLY A 27 -32.20 -3.75 21.00
N GLN A 28 -32.90 -2.64 20.82
CA GLN A 28 -33.64 -2.40 19.58
C GLN A 28 -33.28 -1.06 18.94
N SER A 29 -32.01 -0.95 18.53
CA SER A 29 -31.73 -0.14 17.34
C SER A 29 -32.03 -1.05 16.15
N ALA A 30 -33.23 -0.91 15.59
CA ALA A 30 -33.51 -1.44 14.26
C ALA A 30 -32.62 -0.67 13.28
N GLY A 31 -31.39 -1.14 13.13
CA GLY A 31 -30.50 -0.72 12.07
C GLY A 31 -31.24 -0.97 10.77
N ARG A 32 -31.62 0.11 10.08
CA ARG A 32 -31.93 0.03 8.67
C ARG A 32 -30.76 -0.70 8.05
N THR A 33 -30.98 -1.87 7.45
CA THR A 33 -29.97 -2.50 6.62
C THR A 33 -29.55 -1.42 5.63
N PRO A 34 -28.31 -0.89 5.68
CA PRO A 34 -27.86 -0.01 4.63
C PRO A 34 -27.99 -0.83 3.35
N THR A 35 -28.72 -0.31 2.37
CA THR A 35 -28.65 -0.81 0.99
C THR A 35 -27.17 -1.05 0.72
N PRO A 36 -26.74 -2.25 0.26
CA PRO A 36 -25.36 -2.45 -0.08
C PRO A 36 -25.03 -1.35 -1.08
N GLU A 37 -24.19 -0.40 -0.64
CA GLU A 37 -23.61 0.59 -1.52
C GLU A 37 -23.01 -0.24 -2.65
N PRO A 38 -23.36 0.04 -3.92
CA PRO A 38 -22.78 -0.70 -5.03
C PRO A 38 -21.28 -0.61 -4.80
N THR A 39 -20.67 -1.76 -4.49
CA THR A 39 -19.23 -1.83 -4.33
C THR A 39 -18.72 -1.37 -5.66
N LEU A 40 -18.24 -0.13 -5.70
CA LEU A 40 -17.42 0.35 -6.79
C LEU A 40 -16.19 -0.54 -6.65
N GLU A 41 -16.24 -1.71 -7.28
CA GLU A 41 -15.02 -2.41 -7.63
C GLU A 41 -14.13 -1.32 -8.21
N PRO A 42 -12.89 -1.15 -7.73
CA PRO A 42 -11.95 -0.24 -8.33
C PRO A 42 -11.86 -0.63 -9.81
N ARG A 43 -12.67 0.02 -10.64
CA ARG A 43 -12.65 -0.18 -12.07
C ARG A 43 -11.39 0.54 -12.46
N MET A 44 -10.28 -0.19 -12.45
CA MET A 44 -9.06 0.27 -13.07
C MET A 44 -9.48 0.82 -14.43
N PRO A 45 -9.21 2.10 -14.72
CA PRO A 45 -9.53 2.62 -16.03
C PRO A 45 -8.93 1.64 -17.04
N ALA A 46 -9.74 1.25 -18.02
CA ALA A 46 -9.23 0.42 -19.11
C ALA A 46 -7.95 1.11 -19.60
N ALA A 47 -6.83 0.38 -19.59
CA ALA A 47 -5.55 0.93 -19.98
C ALA A 47 -5.74 1.60 -21.32
N THR A 48 -5.65 2.94 -21.34
CA THR A 48 -5.74 3.66 -22.59
C THR A 48 -4.49 3.26 -23.36
N PRO A 49 -4.60 2.75 -24.60
CA PRO A 49 -3.41 2.40 -25.36
C PRO A 49 -2.55 3.66 -25.49
N VAL A 50 -1.39 3.66 -24.83
CA VAL A 50 -0.36 4.66 -25.06
C VAL A 50 -0.01 4.54 -26.53
N LYS A 51 -0.16 5.63 -27.27
CA LYS A 51 0.39 5.76 -28.62
C LYS A 51 1.90 5.53 -28.51
N THR A 52 2.36 4.34 -28.90
CA THR A 52 3.77 3.92 -28.77
C THR A 52 4.70 4.77 -29.62
N ASP A 53 4.15 5.41 -30.65
CA ASP A 53 4.76 6.39 -31.54
C ASP A 53 5.14 7.71 -30.85
N GLU A 54 4.64 7.98 -29.63
CA GLU A 54 4.93 9.22 -28.86
C GLU A 54 5.72 8.96 -27.56
N SER A 55 6.01 7.69 -27.24
CA SER A 55 6.78 7.35 -26.03
C SER A 55 8.27 7.61 -26.25
N TRP A 56 8.91 8.37 -25.35
CA TRP A 56 10.37 8.50 -25.32
C TRP A 56 11.07 7.18 -24.99
N LEU A 57 10.34 6.25 -24.36
CA LEU A 57 10.81 4.93 -24.00
C LEU A 57 10.47 3.94 -25.12
N VAL A 58 11.50 3.40 -25.77
CA VAL A 58 11.35 2.42 -26.85
C VAL A 58 11.54 1.01 -26.29
N LEU A 59 10.49 0.19 -26.33
CA LEU A 59 10.48 -1.20 -25.84
C LEU A 59 10.86 -2.22 -26.94
N SER A 60 11.89 -1.92 -27.74
CA SER A 60 12.25 -2.70 -28.95
C SER A 60 12.60 -4.17 -28.69
N ASN A 61 12.94 -4.53 -27.45
CA ASN A 61 13.35 -5.88 -27.10
C ASN A 61 12.16 -6.82 -26.79
N LEU A 62 10.93 -6.29 -26.77
CA LEU A 62 9.73 -7.08 -26.50
C LEU A 62 9.00 -7.45 -27.81
N PRO A 63 8.42 -8.65 -27.89
CA PRO A 63 7.56 -9.00 -29.02
C PRO A 63 6.28 -8.16 -29.02
N GLU A 64 5.63 -8.02 -30.18
CA GLU A 64 4.42 -7.20 -30.32
C GLU A 64 3.26 -7.67 -29.41
N ASP A 65 3.19 -8.98 -29.16
CA ASP A 65 2.20 -9.63 -28.29
C ASP A 65 2.62 -9.69 -26.81
N ALA A 66 3.70 -8.99 -26.41
CA ALA A 66 4.13 -8.92 -25.03
C ALA A 66 2.99 -8.50 -24.08
N THR A 67 2.87 -9.27 -23.01
CA THR A 67 1.90 -9.06 -21.94
C THR A 67 2.17 -7.73 -21.20
N GLN A 68 1.17 -7.26 -20.46
CA GLN A 68 1.34 -6.06 -19.63
C GLN A 68 2.42 -6.23 -18.55
N ILE A 69 2.62 -7.44 -18.04
CA ILE A 69 3.64 -7.73 -17.02
C ILE A 69 5.03 -7.59 -17.63
N GLU A 70 5.26 -8.14 -18.82
CA GLU A 70 6.55 -8.04 -19.53
C GLU A 70 6.88 -6.59 -19.89
N LYS A 71 5.89 -5.82 -20.36
CA LYS A 71 6.05 -4.38 -20.62
C LYS A 71 6.40 -3.62 -19.34
N GLY A 72 5.72 -3.91 -18.23
CA GLY A 72 6.01 -3.32 -16.93
C GLY A 72 7.42 -3.65 -16.43
N ALA A 73 7.86 -4.89 -16.60
CA ALA A 73 9.20 -5.33 -16.23
C ALA A 73 10.30 -4.62 -17.04
N GLU A 74 10.09 -4.43 -18.35
CA GLU A 74 11.07 -3.71 -19.17
C GLU A 74 11.12 -2.21 -18.85
N ILE A 75 9.96 -1.59 -18.57
CA ILE A 75 9.92 -0.20 -18.08
C ILE A 75 10.65 -0.08 -16.74
N TRP A 76 10.41 -1.00 -15.81
CA TRP A 76 11.12 -1.05 -14.53
C TRP A 76 12.63 -1.10 -14.74
N ARG A 77 13.09 -2.03 -15.59
CA ARG A 77 14.51 -2.22 -15.91
C ARG A 77 15.15 -0.99 -16.53
N LEU A 78 14.44 -0.28 -17.40
CA LEU A 78 14.97 0.86 -18.14
C LEU A 78 14.95 2.19 -17.37
N VAL A 79 14.04 2.36 -16.42
CA VAL A 79 13.76 3.68 -15.82
C VAL A 79 13.94 3.69 -14.31
N CYS A 80 13.55 2.61 -13.64
CA CYS A 80 13.37 2.62 -12.19
C CYS A 80 14.48 1.85 -11.47
N GLN A 81 14.85 0.69 -12.01
CA GLN A 81 15.73 -0.30 -11.39
C GLN A 81 17.07 0.30 -10.98
N ASP A 82 17.65 1.16 -11.82
CA ASP A 82 18.98 1.70 -11.55
C ASP A 82 19.05 2.43 -10.21
N CYS A 83 17.98 3.16 -9.87
CA CYS A 83 17.88 3.92 -8.62
C CYS A 83 17.19 3.12 -7.50
N HIS A 84 16.13 2.37 -7.82
CA HIS A 84 15.28 1.71 -6.81
C HIS A 84 15.64 0.25 -6.57
N GLY A 85 16.67 -0.29 -7.22
CA GLY A 85 17.08 -1.68 -7.09
C GLY A 85 16.31 -2.61 -8.02
N ASP A 86 16.88 -3.78 -8.29
CA ASP A 86 16.25 -4.82 -9.10
C ASP A 86 14.98 -5.40 -8.48
N GLU A 87 14.94 -5.45 -7.15
CA GLU A 87 13.81 -5.93 -6.36
C GLU A 87 13.04 -4.79 -5.69
N GLY A 88 13.35 -3.53 -6.00
CA GLY A 88 12.69 -2.36 -5.38
C GLY A 88 13.18 -2.04 -3.96
N GLN A 89 14.33 -2.56 -3.54
CA GLN A 89 14.96 -2.39 -2.22
C GLN A 89 15.66 -1.03 -2.01
N GLY A 90 15.68 -0.17 -3.03
CA GLY A 90 16.39 1.11 -3.02
C GLY A 90 17.86 0.99 -3.44
N LEU A 91 18.56 2.13 -3.47
CA LEU A 91 19.97 2.23 -3.87
C LEU A 91 20.88 1.78 -2.72
N THR A 92 20.91 0.46 -2.48
CA THR A 92 21.73 -0.19 -1.45
C THR A 92 23.16 -0.44 -1.93
N GLU A 93 24.10 -0.62 -0.99
CA GLU A 93 25.48 -1.01 -1.33
C GLU A 93 25.51 -2.36 -2.07
N ASP A 94 24.68 -3.32 -1.65
CA ASP A 94 24.56 -4.62 -2.31
C ASP A 94 24.04 -4.51 -3.75
N TRP A 95 23.09 -3.59 -4.00
CA TRP A 95 22.61 -3.31 -5.36
C TRP A 95 23.72 -2.68 -6.22
N ILE A 96 24.40 -1.65 -5.70
CA ILE A 96 25.51 -0.98 -6.38
C ILE A 96 26.62 -1.97 -6.73
N ALA A 97 26.94 -2.92 -5.83
CA ALA A 97 27.99 -3.90 -6.03
C ALA A 97 27.76 -4.84 -7.24
N LYS A 98 26.52 -4.94 -7.75
CA LYS A 98 26.20 -5.74 -8.95
C LYS A 98 26.63 -5.04 -10.25
N TRP A 99 26.91 -3.74 -10.23
CA TRP A 99 27.25 -2.96 -11.41
C TRP A 99 28.72 -3.12 -11.78
N ALA A 100 29.07 -2.76 -13.02
CA ALA A 100 30.46 -2.73 -13.45
C ALA A 100 31.28 -1.83 -12.51
N PRO A 101 32.53 -2.18 -12.14
CA PRO A 101 33.28 -1.44 -11.13
C PRO A 101 33.43 0.07 -11.39
N ALA A 102 33.43 0.50 -12.66
CA ALA A 102 33.51 1.90 -13.03
C ALA A 102 32.23 2.71 -12.75
N ASP A 103 31.08 2.02 -12.62
CA ASP A 103 29.76 2.64 -12.50
C ASP A 103 29.21 2.58 -11.06
N GLN A 104 29.99 2.04 -10.12
CA GLN A 104 29.58 1.90 -8.71
C GLN A 104 29.58 3.22 -7.91
N ASN A 105 30.02 4.33 -8.52
CA ASN A 105 30.00 5.65 -7.88
C ASN A 105 29.07 6.61 -8.64
N CYS A 106 27.82 6.66 -8.22
CA CYS A 106 26.79 7.54 -8.80
C CYS A 106 27.15 9.04 -8.67
N TRP A 107 27.87 9.42 -7.61
CA TRP A 107 28.22 10.80 -7.29
C TRP A 107 29.63 11.19 -7.70
N GLN A 108 30.22 10.50 -8.67
CA GLN A 108 31.45 10.96 -9.28
C GLN A 108 31.24 12.32 -9.98
N ALA A 109 32.32 13.10 -10.07
CA ALA A 109 32.31 14.39 -10.73
C ALA A 109 31.78 14.27 -12.16
N LYS A 110 30.91 15.19 -12.57
CA LYS A 110 30.26 15.20 -13.90
C LYS A 110 29.26 14.06 -14.17
N CYS A 111 28.91 13.24 -13.18
CA CYS A 111 27.75 12.34 -13.22
C CYS A 111 26.59 12.95 -12.42
N HIS A 112 26.28 12.44 -11.22
CA HIS A 112 25.22 12.98 -10.36
C HIS A 112 25.70 13.78 -9.14
N ALA A 113 26.94 14.29 -9.19
CA ALA A 113 27.47 15.22 -8.19
C ALA A 113 26.98 16.66 -8.42
N ALA A 114 27.27 17.57 -7.47
CA ALA A 114 26.93 18.99 -7.57
C ALA A 114 27.50 19.70 -8.83
N ASN A 115 28.50 19.13 -9.49
CA ASN A 115 29.11 19.67 -10.71
C ASN A 115 28.65 18.96 -12.00
N HIS A 116 27.50 18.29 -12.00
CA HIS A 116 26.91 17.61 -13.15
C HIS A 116 26.76 18.53 -14.39
N PRO A 117 26.67 17.98 -15.62
CA PRO A 117 26.33 18.74 -16.83
C PRO A 117 24.97 19.45 -16.71
N PRO A 118 24.69 20.52 -17.47
CA PRO A 118 23.45 21.29 -17.36
C PRO A 118 22.15 20.47 -17.49
N GLU A 119 22.19 19.41 -18.30
CA GLU A 119 21.10 18.45 -18.56
C GLU A 119 20.99 17.34 -17.50
N GLY A 120 21.98 17.24 -16.61
CA GLY A 120 22.00 16.26 -15.52
C GLY A 120 21.26 16.73 -14.27
N PHE A 121 21.38 15.95 -13.20
CA PHE A 121 20.80 16.28 -11.90
C PHE A 121 21.68 15.76 -10.75
N VAL A 122 21.55 16.38 -9.58
CA VAL A 122 22.15 15.86 -8.33
C VAL A 122 21.30 14.72 -7.80
N LEU A 123 21.88 13.52 -7.70
CA LEU A 123 21.20 12.37 -7.10
C LEU A 123 21.22 12.51 -5.56
N PRO A 124 20.08 12.36 -4.87
CA PRO A 124 20.05 12.28 -3.41
C PRO A 124 20.93 11.15 -2.89
N ARG A 125 21.54 11.32 -1.71
CA ARG A 125 22.35 10.25 -1.08
C ARG A 125 21.53 9.06 -0.58
N TYR A 126 20.22 9.24 -0.48
CA TYR A 126 19.29 8.21 -0.08
C TYR A 126 18.23 8.08 -1.18
N VAL A 127 18.13 6.89 -1.75
CA VAL A 127 17.04 6.51 -2.65
C VAL A 127 16.22 5.42 -1.96
N PRO A 128 14.94 5.67 -1.66
CA PRO A 128 14.15 4.77 -0.85
C PRO A 128 13.78 3.48 -1.60
N PRO A 129 13.47 2.41 -0.85
CA PRO A 129 12.77 1.25 -1.42
C PRO A 129 11.38 1.64 -1.91
N LEU A 130 10.92 0.98 -2.98
CA LEU A 130 9.53 1.05 -3.44
C LEU A 130 8.69 -0.13 -2.95
N VAL A 131 9.33 -1.22 -2.53
CA VAL A 131 8.68 -2.38 -1.91
C VAL A 131 9.43 -2.76 -0.64
N GLY A 132 8.70 -3.12 0.41
CA GLY A 132 9.25 -3.39 1.74
C GLY A 132 8.29 -2.99 2.85
#